data_AF-A0AAD7YP02-F1
#
_entry.id   AF-A0AAD7YP02-F1
#
_cell.length_a   1.000
_cell.length_b   1.000
_cell.length_c   1.000
_cell.angle_alpha   90.00
_cell.angle_beta   90.00
_cell.angle_gamma   90.00
#
_symmetry.space_group_name_H-M   'P 1'
#
loop_
_entity.id
_entity.type
_entity.pdbx_description
1 polymer ?
#
loop_
_entity_poly.entity_id
_entity_poly.type
_entity_poly.pdbx_seq_one_letter_code
_entity_poly.pdbx_strand_id
1 'polypeptide(L)'
;MTYNNSVLVGNWAEERLKNEYEFKLFLRKRERRELLLQKSRTLFSNLLKEEPLLISGTYVLYGFNVQVVASDMPAKPKVVAAKQKYGLAMSILVRERQVDYMQNISDGCLMTLSPILTPCCRNSFLIVSAWDDHKRGDQLKYGDEFLLQAENYADPKAPPLYVRYAPAGAPEPKDRMPLRLSAVRDSNCRFTTMPLLPCDRLEGLGSPVKTGARLIIKNLVADKSLCVMYQNWMQTFFGAECGVNCANYIDIHGRNTAENIFTLVSDVETKTKN
;
A
#
# COMPACT_ATOMS: atom_id res chain seq x y z
N MET A 1 35.97 -9.85 -35.04
CA MET A 1 35.00 -10.96 -35.19
C MET A 1 34.94 -11.69 -33.87
N THR A 2 33.75 -11.84 -33.28
CA THR A 2 33.51 -12.66 -32.09
C THR A 2 33.05 -14.04 -32.54
N TYR A 3 33.77 -15.08 -32.13
CA TYR A 3 33.45 -16.47 -32.48
C TYR A 3 32.58 -17.10 -31.37
N ASN A 4 31.79 -18.11 -31.72
CA ASN A 4 31.01 -18.87 -30.72
C ASN A 4 31.97 -19.66 -29.82
N ASN A 5 31.59 -19.87 -28.56
CA ASN A 5 32.38 -20.62 -27.55
C ASN A 5 32.56 -22.12 -27.89
N SER A 6 31.93 -22.59 -28.97
CA SER A 6 32.15 -23.91 -29.59
C SER A 6 33.32 -23.95 -30.57
N VAL A 7 33.85 -22.78 -30.98
CA VAL A 7 34.94 -22.64 -31.94
C VAL A 7 36.24 -22.38 -31.17
N LEU A 8 37.25 -23.20 -31.40
CA LEU A 8 38.52 -23.18 -30.65
C LEU A 8 39.46 -22.10 -31.20
N VAL A 9 39.09 -20.82 -31.05
CA VAL A 9 39.86 -19.67 -31.53
C VAL A 9 40.04 -18.65 -30.41
N GLY A 10 41.26 -18.09 -30.28
CA GLY A 10 41.57 -17.09 -29.25
C GLY A 10 41.55 -17.67 -27.83
N ASN A 11 40.97 -16.92 -26.87
CA ASN A 11 40.90 -17.29 -25.45
C ASN A 11 39.74 -18.27 -25.14
N TRP A 12 39.35 -19.11 -26.11
CA TRP A 12 38.22 -20.04 -26.00
C TRP A 12 38.26 -20.91 -24.74
N ALA A 13 39.46 -21.30 -24.28
CA ALA A 13 39.63 -22.14 -23.10
C ALA A 13 39.27 -21.40 -21.80
N GLU A 14 39.68 -20.13 -21.67
CA GLU A 14 39.35 -19.28 -20.53
C GLU A 14 37.85 -18.93 -20.52
N GLU A 15 37.29 -18.60 -21.68
CA GLU A 15 35.86 -18.30 -21.84
C GLU A 15 34.99 -19.51 -21.48
N ARG A 16 35.38 -20.71 -21.90
CA ARG A 16 34.71 -21.96 -21.53
C ARG A 16 34.80 -22.23 -20.03
N LEU A 17 35.98 -22.10 -19.42
CA LEU A 17 36.15 -22.34 -17.99
C LEU A 17 35.36 -21.33 -17.15
N LYS A 18 35.36 -20.06 -17.56
CA LYS A 18 34.53 -19.02 -16.93
C LYS A 18 33.04 -19.36 -17.01
N ASN A 19 32.55 -19.77 -18.18
CA ASN A 19 31.16 -20.17 -18.35
C ASN A 19 30.78 -21.40 -17.49
N GLU A 20 31.65 -22.40 -17.41
CA GLU A 20 31.44 -23.55 -16.53
C GLU A 20 31.40 -23.16 -15.05
N TYR A 21 32.27 -22.22 -14.63
CA TYR A 21 32.28 -21.69 -13.27
C TYR A 21 31.00 -20.91 -12.96
N GLU A 22 30.59 -19.99 -13.82
CA GLU A 22 29.34 -19.22 -13.68
C GLU A 22 28.11 -20.14 -13.63
N PHE A 23 28.09 -21.17 -14.46
CA PHE A 23 27.02 -22.17 -14.46
C PHE A 23 26.98 -22.96 -13.14
N LYS A 24 28.12 -23.43 -12.63
CA LYS A 24 28.19 -24.12 -11.32
C LYS A 24 27.77 -23.20 -10.18
N LEU A 25 28.17 -21.92 -10.21
CA LEU A 25 27.75 -20.93 -9.23
C LEU A 25 26.24 -20.70 -9.28
N PHE A 26 25.66 -20.61 -10.48
CA PHE A 26 24.23 -20.49 -10.69
C PHE A 26 23.47 -21.70 -10.12
N LEU A 27 23.93 -22.94 -10.41
CA LEU A 27 23.33 -24.16 -9.88
C LEU A 27 23.34 -24.19 -8.35
N ARG A 28 24.48 -23.85 -7.73
CA ARG A 28 24.58 -23.75 -6.25
C ARG A 28 23.60 -22.73 -5.68
N LYS A 29 23.51 -21.53 -6.28
CA LYS A 29 22.55 -20.49 -5.86
C LYS A 29 21.09 -20.94 -6.04
N ARG A 30 20.79 -21.67 -7.12
CA ARG A 30 19.46 -22.23 -7.41
C ARG A 30 19.04 -23.25 -6.36
N GLU A 31 19.94 -24.16 -6.00
CA GLU A 31 19.72 -25.18 -4.97
C GLU A 31 19.46 -24.55 -3.60
N ARG A 32 20.18 -23.48 -3.25
CA ARG A 32 20.01 -22.73 -2.01
C ARG A 32 18.83 -21.75 -2.01
N ARG A 33 18.09 -21.64 -3.11
CA ARG A 33 17.01 -20.65 -3.30
C ARG A 33 17.46 -19.19 -3.15
N GLU A 34 18.72 -18.92 -3.46
CA GLU A 34 19.33 -17.59 -3.36
C GLU A 34 19.18 -16.76 -4.63
N LEU A 35 18.63 -17.34 -5.71
CA LEU A 35 18.39 -16.59 -6.94
C LEU A 35 17.36 -15.49 -6.71
N LEU A 36 17.65 -14.30 -7.23
CA LEU A 36 16.75 -13.14 -7.14
C LEU A 36 15.35 -13.47 -7.65
N LEU A 37 15.25 -14.24 -8.74
CA LEU A 37 13.97 -14.68 -9.29
C LEU A 37 13.17 -15.61 -8.35
N GLN A 38 13.85 -16.45 -7.56
CA GLN A 38 13.18 -17.29 -6.57
C GLN A 38 12.69 -16.44 -5.40
N LYS A 39 13.55 -15.55 -4.88
CA LYS A 39 13.21 -14.60 -3.80
C LYS A 39 12.09 -13.62 -4.18
N SER A 40 12.09 -13.13 -5.41
CA SER A 40 11.05 -12.21 -5.88
C SER A 40 9.71 -12.94 -5.98
N ARG A 41 9.69 -14.17 -6.53
CA ARG A 41 8.47 -14.98 -6.63
C ARG A 41 7.86 -15.28 -5.26
N THR A 42 8.68 -15.65 -4.26
CA THR A 42 8.20 -15.88 -2.89
C THR A 42 7.66 -14.61 -2.25
N LEU A 43 8.34 -13.48 -2.46
CA LEU A 43 7.86 -12.18 -2.00
C LEU A 43 6.51 -11.81 -2.63
N PHE A 44 6.39 -11.94 -3.95
CA PHE A 44 5.13 -11.67 -4.65
C PHE A 44 4.01 -12.59 -4.19
N SER A 45 4.29 -13.89 -4.01
CA SER A 45 3.27 -14.83 -3.52
C SER A 45 2.78 -14.49 -2.13
N ASN A 46 3.65 -13.93 -1.26
CA ASN A 46 3.27 -13.55 0.09
C ASN A 46 2.48 -12.23 0.12
N LEU A 47 2.89 -11.24 -0.68
CA LEU A 47 2.26 -9.91 -0.66
C LEU A 47 0.96 -9.83 -1.49
N LEU A 48 0.90 -10.57 -2.60
CA LEU A 48 -0.26 -10.59 -3.50
C LEU A 48 -1.20 -11.76 -3.20
N LYS A 49 -0.99 -12.47 -2.09
CA LYS A 49 -1.95 -13.47 -1.62
C LYS A 49 -3.29 -12.77 -1.38
N GLU A 50 -4.32 -13.26 -2.07
CA GLU A 50 -5.67 -12.74 -1.93
C GLU A 50 -6.21 -13.02 -0.53
N GLU A 51 -6.81 -12.01 0.08
CA GLU A 51 -7.41 -12.11 1.42
C GLU A 51 -8.83 -11.56 1.36
N PRO A 52 -9.85 -12.31 1.80
CA PRO A 52 -11.22 -11.85 1.75
C PRO A 52 -11.41 -10.67 2.71
N LEU A 53 -12.09 -9.64 2.22
CA LEU A 53 -12.63 -8.58 3.07
C LEU A 53 -13.93 -9.05 3.72
N LEU A 54 -14.44 -8.31 4.70
CA LEU A 54 -15.73 -8.63 5.32
C LEU A 54 -16.89 -8.34 4.35
N ILE A 55 -17.39 -9.37 3.66
CA ILE A 55 -18.34 -9.30 2.54
C ILE A 55 -19.73 -8.68 2.87
N SER A 56 -20.09 -8.52 4.14
CA SER A 56 -21.50 -8.40 4.52
C SER A 56 -21.77 -7.34 5.58
N GLY A 57 -21.27 -6.11 5.39
CA GLY A 57 -21.53 -4.99 6.30
C GLY A 57 -21.81 -3.67 5.58
N THR A 58 -23.01 -3.10 5.77
CA THR A 58 -23.35 -1.73 5.33
C THR A 58 -22.44 -0.67 5.94
N TYR A 59 -21.84 -0.99 7.10
CA TYR A 59 -20.98 -0.11 7.87
C TYR A 59 -19.60 -0.72 8.06
N VAL A 60 -18.62 0.16 8.19
CA VAL A 60 -17.25 -0.21 8.51
C VAL A 60 -17.19 -0.62 9.98
N LEU A 61 -16.64 -1.80 10.26
CA LEU A 61 -16.56 -2.37 11.61
C LEU A 61 -15.12 -2.46 12.10
N TYR A 62 -14.92 -2.28 13.40
CA TYR A 62 -13.65 -2.52 14.07
C TYR A 62 -13.29 -4.01 14.10
N GLY A 63 -12.00 -4.31 13.93
CA GLY A 63 -11.45 -5.66 13.96
C GLY A 63 -11.68 -6.48 12.69
N PHE A 64 -11.98 -5.81 11.57
CA PHE A 64 -12.13 -6.40 10.25
C PHE A 64 -11.24 -5.70 9.21
N ASN A 65 -10.96 -6.43 8.13
CA ASN A 65 -10.13 -5.97 7.03
C ASN A 65 -10.89 -4.99 6.12
N VAL A 66 -10.23 -3.89 5.78
CA VAL A 66 -10.69 -2.87 4.85
C VAL A 66 -9.59 -2.51 3.87
N GLN A 67 -9.98 -1.98 2.72
CA GLN A 67 -9.09 -1.28 1.81
C GLN A 67 -9.34 0.22 1.88
N VAL A 68 -8.26 0.99 1.87
CA VAL A 68 -8.32 2.45 1.75
C VAL A 68 -8.13 2.81 0.28
N VAL A 69 -9.18 3.26 -0.39
CA VAL A 69 -9.18 3.50 -1.84
C VAL A 69 -9.44 4.97 -2.15
N ALA A 70 -8.57 5.60 -2.94
CA ALA A 70 -8.85 6.88 -3.57
C ALA A 70 -9.70 6.65 -4.82
N SER A 71 -11.02 6.65 -4.64
CA SER A 71 -12.00 6.28 -5.68
C SER A 71 -12.11 7.30 -6.80
N ASP A 72 -11.93 8.59 -6.50
CA ASP A 72 -12.06 9.68 -7.47
C ASP A 72 -10.78 9.95 -8.28
N MET A 73 -9.68 9.26 -7.96
CA MET A 73 -8.40 9.43 -8.64
C MET A 73 -8.22 8.44 -9.80
N PRO A 74 -7.65 8.88 -10.93
CA PRO A 74 -7.40 8.02 -12.07
C PRO A 74 -6.26 7.04 -11.80
N ALA A 75 -6.44 5.80 -12.26
CA ALA A 75 -5.48 4.71 -12.10
C ALA A 75 -4.27 4.78 -13.04
N LYS A 76 -4.13 5.86 -13.83
CA LYS A 76 -3.02 6.07 -14.78
C LYS A 76 -2.64 7.56 -14.89
N PRO A 77 -1.35 7.87 -15.11
CA PRO A 77 -0.83 9.25 -15.17
C PRO A 77 -1.19 10.03 -16.43
N LYS A 78 -1.47 9.37 -17.57
CA LYS A 78 -1.73 10.03 -18.86
C LYS A 78 -2.86 9.33 -19.62
N VAL A 79 -3.85 10.13 -20.05
CA VAL A 79 -5.01 9.69 -20.84
C VAL A 79 -4.59 9.59 -22.31
N VAL A 80 -4.31 8.37 -22.78
CA VAL A 80 -4.21 8.09 -24.21
C VAL A 80 -5.42 7.23 -24.56
N ALA A 81 -6.50 7.89 -25.00
CA ALA A 81 -7.66 7.35 -25.73
C ALA A 81 -8.45 6.14 -25.16
N ALA A 82 -8.08 5.55 -24.01
CA ALA A 82 -8.76 4.40 -23.42
C ALA A 82 -9.71 4.78 -22.28
N LYS A 83 -10.73 3.94 -22.01
CA LYS A 83 -11.63 4.07 -20.85
C LYS A 83 -10.82 4.29 -19.57
N GLN A 84 -11.00 5.46 -18.97
CA GLN A 84 -10.33 5.86 -17.73
C GLN A 84 -10.77 4.91 -16.60
N LYS A 85 -9.83 4.14 -16.07
CA LYS A 85 -10.07 3.37 -14.84
C LYS A 85 -9.79 4.31 -13.66
N TYR A 86 -10.67 4.27 -12.68
CA TYR A 86 -10.57 5.03 -11.44
C TYR A 86 -10.37 4.08 -10.26
N GLY A 87 -9.82 4.62 -9.18
CA GLY A 87 -9.51 3.87 -7.97
C GLY A 87 -8.02 3.58 -7.87
N LEU A 88 -7.44 4.05 -6.77
CA LEU A 88 -6.10 3.67 -6.32
C LEU A 88 -6.21 3.14 -4.89
N ALA A 89 -5.78 1.91 -4.64
CA ALA A 89 -5.76 1.31 -3.31
C ALA A 89 -4.44 1.58 -2.60
N MET A 90 -4.51 2.02 -1.34
CA MET A 90 -3.33 2.19 -0.51
C MET A 90 -2.63 0.83 -0.32
N SER A 91 -1.35 0.78 -0.60
CA SER A 91 -0.57 -0.45 -0.72
C SER A 91 0.83 -0.27 -0.16
N ILE A 92 1.34 -1.32 0.48
CA ILE A 92 2.69 -1.35 1.05
C ILE A 92 3.73 -1.43 -0.08
N LEU A 93 4.79 -0.63 -0.04
CA LEU A 93 5.86 -0.63 -1.03
C LEU A 93 7.09 -1.38 -0.52
N VAL A 94 7.57 -2.32 -1.34
CA VAL A 94 8.89 -2.95 -1.19
C VAL A 94 9.83 -2.40 -2.26
N ARG A 95 10.98 -1.88 -1.83
CA ARG A 95 12.02 -1.35 -2.74
C ARG A 95 12.89 -2.46 -3.31
N GLU A 96 13.56 -2.18 -4.42
CA GLU A 96 14.51 -3.10 -5.08
C GLU A 96 15.56 -3.65 -4.14
N ARG A 97 16.20 -2.77 -3.36
CA ARG A 97 17.21 -3.18 -2.39
C ARG A 97 16.65 -4.10 -1.29
N GLN A 98 15.35 -4.03 -1.00
CA GLN A 98 14.72 -4.82 0.06
C GLN A 98 14.45 -6.27 -0.35
N VAL A 99 14.28 -6.58 -1.64
CA VAL A 99 13.92 -7.93 -2.11
C VAL A 99 14.96 -8.98 -1.73
N ASP A 100 16.23 -8.60 -1.62
CA ASP A 100 17.31 -9.53 -1.30
C ASP A 100 17.24 -10.09 0.13
N TYR A 101 16.72 -9.31 1.07
CA TYR A 101 16.72 -9.64 2.51
C TYR A 101 15.32 -9.71 3.13
N MET A 102 14.31 -9.16 2.47
CA MET A 102 12.95 -9.09 2.97
C MET A 102 12.05 -10.03 2.16
N GLN A 103 11.41 -10.98 2.83
CA GLN A 103 10.47 -11.92 2.19
C GLN A 103 9.01 -11.61 2.52
N ASN A 104 8.79 -10.82 3.58
CA ASN A 104 7.48 -10.45 4.15
C ASN A 104 7.49 -8.99 4.55
N ILE A 105 6.30 -8.43 4.82
CA ILE A 105 6.13 -7.05 5.32
C ILE A 105 6.97 -6.84 6.59
N SER A 106 7.67 -5.71 6.67
CA SER A 106 8.54 -5.37 7.80
C SER A 106 8.32 -3.94 8.28
N ASP A 107 8.83 -3.64 9.46
CA ASP A 107 8.95 -2.28 9.97
C ASP A 107 9.69 -1.36 8.96
N GLY A 108 9.24 -0.11 8.85
CA GLY A 108 9.82 0.90 7.97
C GLY A 108 9.48 0.78 6.48
N CYS A 109 8.64 -0.17 6.08
CA CYS A 109 8.15 -0.26 4.70
C CYS A 109 7.37 1.00 4.31
N LEU A 110 7.62 1.54 3.12
CA LEU A 110 6.94 2.73 2.63
C LEU A 110 5.52 2.38 2.18
N MET A 111 4.67 3.39 1.96
CA MET A 111 3.33 3.20 1.41
C MET A 111 3.14 3.97 0.12
N THR A 112 2.34 3.41 -0.76
CA THR A 112 2.04 3.89 -2.11
C THR A 112 0.55 3.68 -2.43
N LEU A 113 0.11 4.21 -3.55
CA LEU A 113 -1.23 4.01 -4.09
C LEU A 113 -1.12 3.20 -5.38
N SER A 114 -1.67 1.99 -5.35
CA SER A 114 -1.61 1.04 -6.44
C SER A 114 -2.93 1.03 -7.22
N PRO A 115 -2.89 0.87 -8.56
CA PRO A 115 -4.10 0.61 -9.35
C PRO A 115 -4.68 -0.80 -9.14
N ILE A 116 -4.01 -1.65 -8.35
CA ILE A 116 -4.47 -2.99 -7.98
C ILE A 116 -5.51 -2.87 -6.86
N LEU A 117 -6.79 -3.02 -7.23
CA LEU A 117 -7.93 -2.97 -6.28
C LEU A 117 -8.29 -4.34 -5.71
N THR A 118 -7.76 -5.43 -6.25
CA THR A 118 -8.00 -6.78 -5.72
C THR A 118 -7.47 -6.89 -4.28
N PRO A 119 -8.28 -7.28 -3.29
CA PRO A 119 -7.84 -7.44 -1.91
C PRO A 119 -6.72 -8.46 -1.77
N CYS A 120 -5.62 -8.03 -1.16
CA CYS A 120 -4.46 -8.85 -0.88
C CYS A 120 -3.76 -8.37 0.38
N CYS A 121 -2.86 -9.19 0.93
CA CYS A 121 -2.07 -8.86 2.12
C CYS A 121 -1.40 -7.47 2.07
N ARG A 122 -1.09 -6.98 0.87
CA ARG A 122 -0.44 -5.69 0.63
C ARG A 122 -1.35 -4.47 0.78
N ASN A 123 -2.64 -4.59 0.45
CA ASN A 123 -3.58 -3.46 0.37
C ASN A 123 -4.79 -3.58 1.32
N SER A 124 -4.83 -4.64 2.12
CA SER A 124 -5.82 -4.85 3.17
C SER A 124 -5.26 -4.45 4.53
N PHE A 125 -6.03 -3.68 5.29
CA PHE A 125 -5.68 -3.21 6.62
C PHE A 125 -6.80 -3.53 7.60
N LEU A 126 -6.45 -3.95 8.81
CA LEU A 126 -7.38 -4.16 9.89
C LEU A 126 -7.59 -2.85 10.66
N ILE A 127 -8.84 -2.45 10.86
CA ILE A 127 -9.16 -1.25 11.65
C ILE A 127 -9.17 -1.60 13.13
N VAL A 128 -8.28 -1.00 13.90
CA VAL A 128 -8.21 -1.14 15.36
C VAL A 128 -8.56 0.19 16.02
N SER A 129 -9.26 0.16 17.15
CA SER A 129 -9.52 1.39 17.91
C SER A 129 -8.24 1.88 18.60
N ALA A 130 -8.06 3.19 18.69
CA ALA A 130 -6.81 3.76 19.23
C ALA A 130 -6.66 3.57 20.75
N TRP A 131 -7.74 3.33 21.48
CA TRP A 131 -7.75 3.24 22.96
C TRP A 131 -8.18 1.90 23.50
N ASP A 132 -9.13 1.26 22.82
CA ASP A 132 -9.78 0.05 23.29
C ASP A 132 -9.67 -1.05 22.24
N ASP A 133 -8.96 -2.11 22.60
CA ASP A 133 -8.71 -3.26 21.73
C ASP A 133 -9.91 -4.24 21.72
N HIS A 134 -10.91 -4.05 22.60
CA HIS A 134 -12.08 -4.93 22.72
C HIS A 134 -13.28 -4.52 21.86
N LYS A 135 -13.22 -3.40 21.13
CA LYS A 135 -14.31 -2.89 20.26
C LYS A 135 -14.55 -3.71 18.98
N ARG A 136 -14.12 -4.96 18.92
CA ARG A 136 -14.27 -5.77 17.71
C ARG A 136 -15.76 -6.00 17.40
N GLY A 137 -16.17 -5.66 16.19
CA GLY A 137 -17.57 -5.75 15.75
C GLY A 137 -18.37 -4.46 15.89
N ASP A 138 -17.85 -3.46 16.61
CA ASP A 138 -18.51 -2.16 16.71
C ASP A 138 -18.37 -1.37 15.41
N GLN A 139 -19.37 -0.52 15.13
CA GLN A 139 -19.36 0.37 13.98
C GLN A 139 -18.38 1.53 14.20
N LEU A 140 -17.49 1.75 13.23
CA LEU A 140 -16.65 2.93 13.17
C LEU A 140 -17.53 4.15 12.93
N LYS A 141 -17.39 5.19 13.76
CA LYS A 141 -18.10 6.45 13.59
C LYS A 141 -17.18 7.56 13.10
N TYR A 142 -17.75 8.57 12.45
CA TYR A 142 -17.01 9.78 12.11
C TYR A 142 -16.51 10.47 13.39
N GLY A 143 -15.25 10.89 13.39
CA GLY A 143 -14.57 11.46 14.56
C GLY A 143 -13.91 10.44 15.49
N ASP A 144 -14.18 9.15 15.35
CA ASP A 144 -13.49 8.13 16.15
C ASP A 144 -12.00 8.08 15.81
N GLU A 145 -11.18 7.76 16.82
CA GLU A 145 -9.75 7.51 16.65
C GLU A 145 -9.49 6.03 16.38
N PHE A 146 -8.81 5.75 15.27
CA PHE A 146 -8.45 4.40 14.87
C PHE A 146 -7.02 4.32 14.33
N LEU A 147 -6.54 3.09 14.26
CA LEU A 147 -5.25 2.69 13.70
C LEU A 147 -5.52 1.78 12.50
N LEU A 148 -4.70 1.92 11.46
CA LEU A 148 -4.67 0.99 10.35
C LEU A 148 -3.54 -0.01 10.59
N GLN A 149 -3.90 -1.25 10.87
CA GLN A 149 -2.96 -2.34 11.10
C GLN A 149 -2.76 -3.14 9.81
N ALA A 150 -1.52 -3.34 9.41
CA ALA A 150 -1.12 -4.31 8.40
C ALA A 150 -0.71 -5.60 9.12
N GLU A 151 -1.40 -6.70 8.83
CA GLU A 151 -1.03 -8.02 9.35
C GLU A 151 0.02 -8.67 8.47
N ASN A 152 1.00 -9.32 9.11
CA ASN A 152 1.98 -10.13 8.41
C ASN A 152 1.47 -11.56 8.25
N TYR A 153 0.69 -11.80 7.20
CA TYR A 153 0.03 -13.09 6.97
C TYR A 153 0.99 -14.28 6.75
N ALA A 154 2.23 -14.00 6.35
CA ALA A 154 3.24 -15.04 6.16
C ALA A 154 3.90 -15.47 7.48
N ASP A 155 3.82 -14.66 8.54
CA ASP A 155 4.26 -15.00 9.88
C ASP A 155 3.26 -14.50 10.94
N PRO A 156 2.28 -15.34 11.35
CA PRO A 156 1.26 -14.97 12.34
C PRO A 156 1.83 -14.60 13.72
N LYS A 157 3.09 -14.93 14.01
CA LYS A 157 3.75 -14.59 15.28
C LYS A 157 4.48 -13.24 15.21
N ALA A 158 4.60 -12.65 14.03
CA ALA A 158 5.25 -11.37 13.87
C ALA A 158 4.44 -10.26 14.56
N PRO A 159 5.11 -9.23 15.12
CA PRO A 159 4.42 -8.11 15.72
C PRO A 159 3.55 -7.39 14.69
N PRO A 160 2.37 -6.87 15.10
CA PRO A 160 1.51 -6.10 14.21
C PRO A 160 2.22 -4.82 13.76
N LEU A 161 2.00 -4.44 12.50
CA LEU A 161 2.55 -3.23 11.91
C LEU A 161 1.43 -2.21 11.71
N TYR A 162 1.69 -0.96 12.05
CA TYR A 162 0.72 0.13 11.94
C TYR A 162 1.14 1.14 10.90
N VAL A 163 0.17 1.71 10.19
CA VAL A 163 0.41 2.85 9.31
C VAL A 163 0.78 4.06 10.16
N ARG A 164 1.96 4.62 9.91
CA ARG A 164 2.51 5.77 10.62
C ARG A 164 2.79 6.91 9.65
N TYR A 165 2.34 8.11 10.00
CA TYR A 165 2.75 9.32 9.31
C TYR A 165 3.99 9.92 9.99
N ALA A 166 5.11 10.02 9.28
CA ALA A 166 6.33 10.65 9.80
C ALA A 166 6.45 12.08 9.27
N PRO A 167 6.09 13.12 10.04
CA PRO A 167 6.25 14.51 9.60
C PRO A 167 7.72 14.83 9.33
N ALA A 168 7.97 15.72 8.37
CA ALA A 168 9.31 16.22 8.11
C ALA A 168 9.71 17.22 9.20
N GLY A 169 10.86 16.98 9.85
CA GLY A 169 11.46 17.91 10.81
C GLY A 169 12.33 18.99 10.16
N ALA A 170 12.60 18.87 8.86
CA ALA A 170 13.44 19.77 8.07
C ALA A 170 12.88 19.93 6.65
N PRO A 171 13.32 20.93 5.87
CA PRO A 171 12.97 21.06 4.46
C PRO A 171 13.46 19.82 3.71
N GLU A 172 12.51 19.03 3.23
CA GLU A 172 12.78 17.80 2.49
C GLU A 172 12.18 17.88 1.08
N PRO A 173 12.63 17.01 0.16
CA PRO A 173 12.11 17.00 -1.21
C PRO A 173 10.58 16.88 -1.23
N LYS A 174 9.95 17.63 -2.14
CA LYS A 174 8.49 17.63 -2.33
C LYS A 174 7.91 16.22 -2.59
N ASP A 175 8.73 15.34 -3.17
CA ASP A 175 8.38 13.97 -3.53
C ASP A 175 8.62 12.94 -2.41
N ARG A 176 8.94 13.38 -1.19
CA ARG A 176 9.10 12.49 -0.03
C ARG A 176 7.76 11.81 0.27
N MET A 177 7.80 10.49 0.49
CA MET A 177 6.69 9.71 1.02
C MET A 177 6.85 9.53 2.53
N PRO A 178 6.06 10.24 3.37
CA PRO A 178 6.20 10.18 4.82
C PRO A 178 5.44 9.02 5.46
N LEU A 179 4.53 8.35 4.75
CA LEU A 179 3.82 7.19 5.27
C LEU A 179 4.70 5.95 5.25
N ARG A 180 4.78 5.30 6.41
CA ARG A 180 5.53 4.06 6.61
C ARG A 180 4.79 3.11 7.53
N LEU A 181 5.13 1.84 7.48
CA LEU A 181 4.77 0.89 8.52
C LEU A 181 5.67 1.04 9.73
N SER A 182 5.09 0.92 10.91
CA SER A 182 5.74 1.02 12.21
C SER A 182 5.31 -0.14 13.09
N ALA A 183 6.26 -0.89 13.66
CA ALA A 183 5.95 -1.86 14.72
C ALA A 183 5.56 -1.18 16.04
N VAL A 184 5.90 0.11 16.18
CA VAL A 184 5.58 0.92 17.36
C VAL A 184 4.22 1.58 17.18
N ARG A 185 3.29 1.32 18.12
CA ARG A 185 2.02 2.03 18.27
C ARG A 185 2.28 3.39 18.90
N ASP A 186 2.43 4.42 18.07
CA ASP A 186 2.65 5.80 18.50
C ASP A 186 1.44 6.70 18.20
N SER A 187 1.50 7.95 18.67
CA SER A 187 0.44 8.92 18.42
C SER A 187 0.31 9.29 16.94
N ASN A 188 1.39 9.15 16.15
CA ASN A 188 1.41 9.43 14.71
C ASN A 188 0.74 8.33 13.86
N CYS A 189 0.48 7.16 14.44
CA CYS A 189 -0.31 6.11 13.82
C CYS A 189 -1.82 6.37 13.90
N ARG A 190 -2.26 7.39 14.66
CA ARG A 190 -3.69 7.68 14.88
C ARG A 190 -4.30 8.45 13.73
N PHE A 191 -5.37 7.89 13.19
CA PHE A 191 -6.20 8.50 12.16
C PHE A 191 -7.63 8.68 12.67
N THR A 192 -8.33 9.63 12.05
CA THR A 192 -9.76 9.86 12.25
C THR A 192 -10.44 10.07 10.89
N THR A 193 -11.73 9.77 10.80
CA THR A 193 -12.53 10.01 9.60
C THR A 193 -13.39 11.26 9.76
N MET A 194 -13.52 12.02 8.67
CA MET A 194 -14.38 13.19 8.59
C MET A 194 -15.33 13.08 7.38
N PRO A 195 -16.58 13.57 7.50
CA PRO A 195 -17.47 13.72 6.35
C PRO A 195 -16.86 14.60 5.26
N LEU A 196 -17.17 14.29 4.00
CA LEU A 196 -16.65 14.99 2.83
C LEU A 196 -17.05 16.48 2.82
N LEU A 197 -18.35 16.74 3.00
CA LEU A 197 -18.91 18.09 2.93
C LEU A 197 -18.64 18.86 4.22
N PRO A 198 -18.14 20.12 4.15
CA PRO A 198 -17.87 20.92 5.33
C PRO A 198 -19.08 21.14 6.26
N CYS A 199 -20.27 21.30 5.69
CA CYS A 199 -21.51 21.52 6.43
C CYS A 199 -21.87 20.32 7.32
N ASP A 200 -21.63 19.11 6.83
CA ASP A 200 -22.02 17.87 7.51
C ASP A 200 -20.98 17.44 8.56
N ARG A 201 -19.85 18.16 8.72
CA ARG A 201 -18.77 17.74 9.62
C ARG A 201 -19.17 17.75 11.09
N LEU A 202 -19.98 18.72 11.49
CA LEU A 202 -20.47 18.82 12.87
C LEU A 202 -21.64 17.86 13.11
N GLU A 203 -22.61 17.85 12.20
CA GLU A 203 -23.83 17.04 12.33
C GLU A 203 -23.56 15.54 12.12
N GLY A 204 -22.60 15.20 11.26
CA GLY A 204 -22.21 13.83 10.96
C GLY A 204 -21.26 13.22 11.99
N LEU A 205 -20.73 13.99 12.93
CA LEU A 205 -19.82 13.48 13.95
C LEU A 205 -20.56 12.46 14.84
N GLY A 206 -19.95 11.30 15.09
CA GLY A 206 -20.58 10.20 15.82
C GLY A 206 -21.58 9.35 15.02
N SER A 207 -21.87 9.71 13.77
CA SER A 207 -22.65 8.85 12.87
C SER A 207 -21.77 7.72 12.30
N PRO A 208 -22.34 6.53 12.05
CA PRO A 208 -21.57 5.37 11.57
C PRO A 208 -21.11 5.56 10.12
N VAL A 209 -19.86 5.16 9.84
CA VAL A 209 -19.25 5.25 8.51
C VAL A 209 -19.76 4.10 7.66
N LYS A 210 -20.43 4.43 6.56
CA LYS A 210 -20.89 3.43 5.58
C LYS A 210 -19.74 2.93 4.73
N THR A 211 -19.77 1.66 4.37
CA THR A 211 -18.83 1.05 3.43
C THR A 211 -18.95 1.74 2.06
N GLY A 212 -17.81 2.08 1.45
CA GLY A 212 -17.76 2.78 0.16
C GLY A 212 -18.15 4.26 0.20
N ALA A 213 -18.49 4.81 1.38
CA ALA A 213 -18.77 6.24 1.51
C ALA A 213 -17.50 7.07 1.28
N ARG A 214 -17.67 8.18 0.55
CA ARG A 214 -16.60 9.15 0.33
C ARG A 214 -16.36 9.93 1.61
N LEU A 215 -15.12 9.93 2.08
CA LEU A 215 -14.73 10.54 3.34
C LEU A 215 -13.30 11.09 3.24
N ILE A 216 -12.93 11.84 4.28
CA ILE A 216 -11.58 12.34 4.46
C ILE A 216 -10.97 11.59 5.64
N ILE A 217 -9.76 11.08 5.45
CA ILE A 217 -9.00 10.45 6.54
C ILE A 217 -7.92 11.42 6.96
N LYS A 218 -7.90 11.77 8.24
CA LYS A 218 -6.99 12.77 8.81
C LYS A 218 -6.07 12.13 9.83
N ASN A 219 -4.78 12.43 9.74
CA ASN A 219 -3.85 12.12 10.82
C ASN A 219 -4.10 13.07 11.98
N LEU A 220 -4.36 12.52 13.16
CA LEU A 220 -4.82 13.30 14.31
C LEU A 220 -3.73 14.25 14.83
N VAL A 221 -2.48 13.80 14.89
CA VAL A 221 -1.37 14.59 15.47
C VAL A 221 -0.90 15.66 14.52
N ALA A 222 -0.75 15.32 13.23
CA ALA A 222 -0.25 16.27 12.24
C ALA A 222 -1.32 17.24 11.72
N ASP A 223 -2.59 16.99 12.04
CA ASP A 223 -3.75 17.72 11.53
C ASP A 223 -3.82 17.80 9.98
N LYS A 224 -3.27 16.78 9.31
CA LYS A 224 -3.20 16.69 7.84
C LYS A 224 -3.98 15.49 7.33
N SER A 225 -4.71 15.71 6.23
CA SER A 225 -5.51 14.71 5.56
C SER A 225 -4.65 13.86 4.63
N LEU A 226 -4.93 12.56 4.53
CA LEU A 226 -4.34 11.70 3.52
C LEU A 226 -4.58 12.28 2.14
N CYS A 227 -3.57 12.21 1.28
CA CYS A 227 -3.64 12.69 -0.09
C CYS A 227 -2.86 11.82 -1.08
N VAL A 228 -3.36 11.82 -2.31
CA VAL A 228 -2.71 11.21 -3.47
C VAL A 228 -1.70 12.18 -4.06
N MET A 229 -0.45 11.77 -4.22
CA MET A 229 0.57 12.57 -4.91
C MET A 229 0.46 12.38 -6.42
N TYR A 230 -0.61 12.87 -7.05
CA TYR A 230 -0.93 12.54 -8.45
C TYR A 230 0.18 12.86 -9.47
N GLN A 231 1.05 13.82 -9.18
CA GLN A 231 2.18 14.17 -10.04
C GLN A 231 3.38 13.23 -9.87
N ASN A 232 3.43 12.46 -8.78
CA ASN A 232 4.55 11.59 -8.41
C ASN A 232 4.20 10.12 -8.66
N TRP A 233 4.32 9.70 -9.92
CA TRP A 233 4.21 8.30 -10.31
C TRP A 233 5.59 7.65 -10.37
N MET A 234 5.68 6.45 -9.84
CA MET A 234 6.91 5.68 -9.76
C MET A 234 6.68 4.29 -10.35
N GLN A 235 7.67 3.79 -11.08
CA GLN A 235 7.67 2.40 -11.52
C GLN A 235 8.18 1.53 -10.36
N THR A 236 7.35 0.61 -9.91
CA THR A 236 7.69 -0.37 -8.86
C THR A 236 7.61 -1.78 -9.43
N PHE A 237 7.99 -2.78 -8.63
CA PHE A 237 7.84 -4.19 -8.97
C PHE A 237 6.41 -4.62 -9.27
N PHE A 238 5.42 -3.86 -8.77
CA PHE A 238 4.01 -4.16 -8.92
C PHE A 238 3.36 -3.38 -10.07
N GLY A 239 4.12 -2.52 -10.75
CA GLY A 239 3.67 -1.66 -11.83
C GLY A 239 3.85 -0.18 -11.52
N ALA A 240 3.15 0.66 -12.27
CA ALA A 240 3.14 2.11 -12.03
C ALA A 240 2.25 2.42 -10.82
N GLU A 241 2.84 3.04 -9.80
CA GLU A 241 2.17 3.38 -8.55
C GLU A 241 2.36 4.86 -8.23
N CYS A 242 1.41 5.41 -7.48
CA CYS A 242 1.39 6.81 -7.11
C CYS A 242 1.90 6.99 -5.68
N GLY A 243 2.61 8.09 -5.41
CA GLY A 243 3.02 8.45 -4.05
C GLY A 243 1.81 8.75 -3.14
N VAL A 244 1.99 8.55 -1.84
CA VAL A 244 1.00 8.90 -0.80
C VAL A 244 1.62 9.87 0.19
N ASN A 245 0.86 10.89 0.57
CA ASN A 245 1.28 11.89 1.54
C ASN A 245 0.11 12.26 2.47
N CYS A 246 0.36 13.11 3.47
CA CYS A 246 -0.68 13.82 4.19
C CYS A 246 -0.52 15.32 3.94
N ALA A 247 -1.44 15.92 3.20
CA ALA A 247 -1.53 17.35 2.95
C ALA A 247 -2.99 17.74 2.70
N ASN A 248 -3.38 18.94 3.11
CA ASN A 248 -4.74 19.43 2.90
C ASN A 248 -4.78 20.19 1.57
N TYR A 249 -5.29 19.57 0.50
CA TYR A 249 -5.58 20.25 -0.75
C TYR A 249 -7.02 20.73 -0.74
N ILE A 250 -7.16 22.04 -0.59
CA ILE A 250 -8.44 22.71 -0.44
C ILE A 250 -8.65 23.61 -1.66
N ASP A 251 -9.86 23.61 -2.21
CA ASP A 251 -10.26 24.52 -3.27
C ASP A 251 -10.54 25.94 -2.73
N ILE A 252 -10.84 26.87 -3.63
CA ILE A 252 -11.19 28.26 -3.30
C ILE A 252 -12.47 28.37 -2.44
N HIS A 253 -13.28 27.31 -2.35
CA HIS A 253 -14.53 27.26 -1.60
C HIS A 253 -14.36 26.55 -0.25
N GLY A 254 -13.13 26.21 0.16
CA GLY A 254 -12.88 25.55 1.43
C GLY A 254 -13.19 24.04 1.43
N ARG A 255 -13.41 23.44 0.25
CA ARG A 255 -13.70 22.00 0.11
C ARG A 255 -12.43 21.24 -0.25
N ASN A 256 -12.33 20.01 0.25
CA ASN A 256 -11.21 19.15 -0.09
C ASN A 256 -11.31 18.69 -1.56
N THR A 257 -10.19 18.74 -2.26
CA THR A 257 -10.10 18.27 -3.65
C THR A 257 -10.10 16.74 -3.74
N ALA A 258 -10.26 16.20 -4.96
CA ALA A 258 -10.31 14.75 -5.21
C ALA A 258 -9.09 13.98 -4.67
N GLU A 259 -7.93 14.63 -4.57
CA GLU A 259 -6.70 14.03 -4.04
C GLU A 259 -6.84 13.62 -2.56
N ASN A 260 -7.74 14.27 -1.81
CA ASN A 260 -7.99 14.00 -0.39
C ASN A 260 -9.22 13.12 -0.13
N ILE A 261 -9.92 12.68 -1.17
CA ILE A 261 -11.14 11.88 -1.04
C ILE A 261 -10.78 10.41 -1.07
N PHE A 262 -11.12 9.70 0.00
CA PHE A 262 -10.93 8.27 0.14
C PHE A 262 -12.24 7.58 0.47
N THR A 263 -12.31 6.29 0.18
CA THR A 263 -13.41 5.40 0.52
C THR A 263 -12.83 4.20 1.26
N LEU A 264 -13.45 3.83 2.38
CA LEU A 264 -13.16 2.59 3.09
C LEU A 264 -14.03 1.49 2.50
N VAL A 265 -13.38 0.49 1.90
CA VAL A 265 -14.06 -0.63 1.25
C VAL A 265 -13.85 -1.88 2.10
N SER A 266 -14.93 -2.42 2.67
CA SER A 266 -14.95 -3.71 3.35
C SER A 266 -15.64 -4.79 2.54
N ASP A 267 -16.41 -4.43 1.51
CA ASP A 267 -17.10 -5.38 0.66
C ASP A 267 -16.33 -5.56 -0.66
N VAL A 268 -16.11 -6.82 -1.05
CA VAL A 268 -15.78 -7.09 -2.45
C VAL A 268 -17.09 -7.00 -3.20
N GLU A 269 -17.36 -5.85 -3.84
CA GLU A 269 -18.24 -5.87 -5.01
C GLU A 269 -17.57 -6.80 -6.01
N THR A 270 -17.92 -8.08 -5.94
CA THR A 270 -17.64 -9.03 -6.99
C THR A 270 -18.36 -8.46 -8.20
N LYS A 271 -17.63 -7.72 -9.04
CA LYS A 271 -18.10 -7.37 -10.36
C LYS A 271 -18.37 -8.70 -11.04
N THR A 272 -19.63 -9.10 -11.03
CA THR A 272 -20.16 -10.17 -11.86
C THR A 272 -19.70 -9.84 -13.26
N LYS A 273 -18.81 -10.69 -13.78
CA LYS A 273 -18.43 -10.67 -15.19
C LYS A 273 -19.72 -10.91 -15.98
N ASN A 274 -20.25 -9.85 -16.59
CA ASN A 274 -21.13 -9.98 -17.75
C ASN A 274 -20.27 -10.19 -18.98
#